data_AF-V5H1U1-F1
#
_entry.id   AF-V5H1U1-F1
#
_cell.length_a   1.000
_cell.length_b   1.000
_cell.length_c   1.000
_cell.angle_alpha   90.00
_cell.angle_beta   90.00
_cell.angle_gamma   90.00
#
_symmetry.space_group_name_H-M   'P 1'
#
loop_
_entity.id
_entity.type
_entity.pdbx_description
1 polymer ?
#
loop_
_entity_poly.entity_id
_entity_poly.type
_entity_poly.pdbx_seq_one_letter_code
_entity_poly.pdbx_strand_id
1 'polypeptide(L)'
;EKGNIVFEMVKQYDILRHTSFSMHVYYSNGILLDQEIYNRLAQFAGSMYASLNKTEVEEKCGNFSSVGECFESQFNTTFAEFYQNNSMQTIITDAKSWLEGYVLVFDSAFTLYDMSRKSAYEECEGDLGLNWNGRGYKTILEVMLQQYPDPTQELAVVNNILLNKEVTRIIWNNSANQVHCL
;
A
#
# COMPACT_ATOMS: atom_id res chain seq x y z
N GLU A 1 8.07 -12.40 -3.12
CA GLU A 1 8.18 -13.87 -3.06
C GLU A 1 9.06 -14.38 -1.90
N LYS A 2 10.33 -14.00 -1.76
CA LYS A 2 11.13 -14.42 -0.59
C LYS A 2 10.80 -13.55 0.63
N GLY A 3 10.72 -14.16 1.81
CA GLY A 3 10.27 -13.47 3.02
C GLY A 3 8.77 -13.15 3.03
N ASN A 4 8.03 -13.54 2.00
CA ASN A 4 6.59 -13.34 1.89
C ASN A 4 5.85 -14.57 2.41
N ILE A 5 5.26 -14.47 3.61
CA ILE A 5 4.55 -15.58 4.24
C ILE A 5 3.36 -16.08 3.41
N VAL A 6 2.64 -15.18 2.74
CA VAL A 6 1.48 -15.53 1.91
C VAL A 6 1.95 -16.37 0.72
N PHE A 7 3.01 -15.96 0.03
CA PHE A 7 3.59 -16.71 -1.08
C PHE A 7 4.04 -18.11 -0.64
N GLU A 8 4.80 -18.19 0.45
CA GLU A 8 5.31 -19.45 0.98
C GLU A 8 4.20 -20.44 1.36
N MET A 9 3.07 -19.94 1.87
CA MET A 9 1.92 -20.78 2.23
C MET A 9 1.21 -21.42 1.03
N VAL A 10 1.27 -20.79 -0.14
CA VAL A 10 0.37 -21.15 -1.27
C VAL A 10 1.08 -21.45 -2.59
N LYS A 11 2.40 -21.24 -2.70
CA LYS A 11 3.16 -21.41 -3.95
C LYS A 11 3.01 -22.79 -4.59
N GLN A 12 2.72 -23.83 -3.81
CA GLN A 12 2.49 -25.19 -4.30
C GLN A 12 1.13 -25.40 -5.00
N TYR A 13 0.19 -24.44 -4.89
CA TYR A 13 -1.18 -24.62 -5.38
C TYR A 13 -1.48 -23.93 -6.72
N ASP A 14 -0.51 -23.22 -7.31
CA ASP A 14 -0.68 -22.48 -8.57
C ASP A 14 -1.89 -21.51 -8.56
N ILE A 15 -2.09 -20.84 -7.42
CA ILE A 15 -3.22 -19.89 -7.21
C ILE A 15 -2.79 -18.43 -7.19
N LEU A 16 -1.51 -18.16 -7.42
CA LEU A 16 -0.97 -16.81 -7.55
C LEU A 16 -0.57 -16.56 -8.99
N ARG A 17 -0.80 -15.33 -9.47
CA ARG A 17 -0.47 -14.92 -10.82
C ARG A 17 0.14 -13.52 -10.84
N HIS A 18 1.20 -13.34 -11.62
CA HIS A 18 1.77 -12.02 -11.87
C HIS A 18 0.73 -11.08 -12.48
N THR A 19 0.69 -9.84 -11.98
CA THR A 19 -0.09 -8.75 -12.56
C THR A 19 0.87 -7.78 -13.23
N SER A 20 0.70 -7.59 -14.54
CA SER A 20 1.28 -6.44 -15.22
C SER A 20 0.34 -5.25 -15.08
N PHE A 21 0.85 -4.14 -14.57
CA PHE A 21 0.12 -2.89 -14.46
C PHE A 21 0.76 -1.82 -15.34
N SER A 22 -0.07 -1.07 -16.06
CA SER A 22 0.35 0.10 -16.83
C SER A 22 -0.60 1.25 -16.51
N MET A 23 -0.04 2.40 -16.15
CA MET A 23 -0.81 3.59 -15.85
C MET A 23 -0.62 4.61 -16.97
N HIS A 24 -1.74 5.18 -17.41
CA HIS A 24 -1.76 6.28 -18.36
C HIS A 24 -2.53 7.43 -17.72
N VAL A 25 -1.93 8.61 -17.69
CA VAL A 25 -2.53 9.81 -17.13
C VAL A 25 -3.03 10.67 -18.26
N TYR A 26 -4.27 11.15 -18.15
CA TYR A 26 -4.90 12.01 -19.14
C TYR A 26 -5.29 13.33 -18.51
N TYR A 27 -5.17 14.40 -19.28
CA TYR A 27 -5.79 15.68 -18.95
C TYR A 27 -7.32 15.55 -18.93
N SER A 28 -8.02 16.46 -18.26
CA SER A 28 -9.48 16.49 -18.20
C SER A 28 -10.16 16.64 -19.57
N ASN A 29 -9.43 17.06 -20.59
CA ASN A 29 -9.88 17.12 -21.99
C ASN A 29 -9.65 15.81 -22.78
N GLY A 30 -9.16 14.76 -22.13
CA GLY A 30 -8.90 13.44 -22.72
C GLY A 30 -7.57 13.30 -23.46
N ILE A 31 -6.74 14.34 -23.50
CA ILE A 31 -5.40 14.27 -24.10
C ILE A 31 -4.47 13.49 -23.15
N LEU A 32 -3.66 12.60 -23.70
CA LEU A 32 -2.65 11.85 -22.95
C LEU A 32 -1.57 12.80 -22.42
N LEU A 33 -1.22 12.68 -21.15
CA LEU A 33 -0.12 13.42 -20.54
C LEU A 33 1.20 12.99 -21.19
N ASP A 34 2.07 13.96 -21.45
CA ASP A 34 3.40 13.68 -21.98
C ASP A 34 4.17 12.70 -21.07
N GLN A 35 4.81 11.71 -21.70
CA GLN A 35 5.47 10.61 -21.01
C GLN A 35 6.65 11.09 -20.15
N GLU A 36 7.36 12.14 -20.57
CA GLU A 36 8.46 12.70 -19.80
C GLU A 36 7.95 13.33 -18.49
N ILE A 37 6.84 14.08 -18.58
CA ILE A 37 6.18 14.68 -17.41
C ILE A 37 5.69 13.57 -16.48
N TYR A 38 4.99 12.57 -17.01
CA TYR A 38 4.52 11.44 -16.21
C TYR A 38 5.67 10.71 -15.49
N ASN A 39 6.76 10.42 -16.21
CA ASN A 39 7.92 9.73 -15.64
C ASN A 39 8.54 10.54 -14.49
N ARG A 40 8.61 11.88 -14.60
CA ARG A 40 9.10 12.74 -13.52
C ARG A 40 8.18 12.73 -12.30
N LEU A 41 6.86 12.78 -12.51
CA LEU A 41 5.88 12.67 -11.42
C LEU A 41 6.00 11.31 -10.71
N ALA A 42 6.06 10.22 -11.47
CA ALA A 42 6.19 8.85 -10.93
C ALA A 42 7.51 8.65 -10.17
N GLN A 43 8.63 9.17 -10.69
CA GLN A 43 9.92 9.15 -10.00
C GLN A 43 9.88 9.94 -8.70
N PHE A 44 9.25 11.11 -8.69
CA PHE A 44 9.06 11.90 -7.48
C PHE A 44 8.25 11.13 -6.43
N ALA A 45 7.09 10.57 -6.80
CA ALA A 45 6.30 9.74 -5.89
C ALA A 45 7.11 8.56 -5.31
N GLY A 46 7.81 7.81 -6.16
CA GLY A 46 8.65 6.68 -5.73
C GLY A 46 9.87 7.09 -4.91
N SER A 47 10.23 8.37 -4.86
CA SER A 47 11.25 8.88 -3.93
C SER A 47 10.67 9.12 -2.53
N MET A 48 9.35 9.30 -2.42
CA MET A 48 8.67 9.62 -1.15
C MET A 48 8.32 8.38 -0.33
N TYR A 49 8.46 7.17 -0.88
CA TYR A 49 8.16 5.93 -0.17
C TYR A 49 9.11 5.72 1.01
N ALA A 50 8.55 5.69 2.22
CA ALA A 50 9.30 5.56 3.46
C ALA A 50 9.98 4.18 3.59
N SER A 51 9.43 3.14 2.97
CA SER A 51 9.98 1.78 2.96
C SER A 51 11.34 1.67 2.25
N LEU A 52 11.60 2.55 1.28
CA LEU A 52 12.78 2.43 0.43
C LEU A 52 14.06 2.98 1.08
N ASN A 53 13.96 3.67 2.22
CA ASN A 53 15.07 4.17 3.04
C ASN A 53 16.23 4.77 2.20
N LYS A 54 15.91 5.54 1.16
CA LYS A 54 16.90 6.09 0.22
C LYS A 54 17.72 7.20 0.90
N THR A 55 19.02 6.96 1.09
CA THR A 55 19.93 7.92 1.74
C THR A 55 19.87 9.33 1.15
N GLU A 56 19.84 9.45 -0.18
CA GLU A 56 19.78 10.75 -0.88
C GLU A 56 18.51 11.54 -0.54
N VAL A 57 17.37 10.84 -0.39
CA VAL A 57 16.10 11.49 -0.04
C VAL A 57 16.13 11.93 1.41
N GLU A 58 16.66 11.09 2.30
CA GLU A 58 16.80 11.43 3.73
C GLU A 58 17.72 12.64 3.95
N GLU A 59 18.81 12.75 3.17
CA GLU A 59 19.67 13.94 3.19
C GLU A 59 18.93 15.21 2.75
N LYS A 60 18.09 15.13 1.70
CA LYS A 60 17.30 16.27 1.21
C LYS A 60 16.13 16.64 2.13
N CYS A 61 15.52 15.65 2.77
CA CYS A 61 14.45 15.86 3.75
C CYS A 61 14.99 16.37 5.09
N GLY A 62 16.26 16.15 5.40
CA GLY A 62 16.90 16.65 6.61
C GLY A 62 16.16 16.23 7.89
N ASN A 63 15.68 17.21 8.65
CA ASN A 63 15.03 17.01 9.96
C ASN A 63 13.50 16.97 9.89
N PHE A 64 12.90 16.85 8.69
CA PHE A 64 11.44 16.70 8.59
C PHE A 64 10.97 15.44 9.30
N SER A 65 9.87 15.57 10.03
CA SER A 65 9.32 14.50 10.86
C SER A 65 8.39 13.58 10.07
N SER A 66 7.72 14.11 9.04
CA SER A 66 6.74 13.39 8.23
C SER A 66 7.09 13.37 6.74
N VAL A 67 6.51 12.40 6.02
CA VAL A 67 6.57 12.36 4.55
C VAL A 67 5.94 13.60 3.94
N GLY A 68 4.85 14.13 4.52
CA GLY A 68 4.17 15.33 4.04
C GLY A 68 5.05 16.58 4.05
N GLU A 69 5.77 16.83 5.14
CA GLU A 69 6.70 17.97 5.22
C GLU A 69 7.79 17.89 4.15
N CYS A 70 8.38 16.71 3.95
CA CYS A 70 9.39 16.53 2.91
C CYS A 70 8.80 16.62 1.50
N PHE A 71 7.63 16.01 1.27
CA PHE A 71 6.92 16.06 0.00
C PHE A 71 6.69 17.50 -0.44
N GLU A 72 6.16 18.35 0.42
CA GLU A 72 5.93 19.77 0.14
C GLU A 72 7.22 20.51 -0.24
N SER A 73 8.27 20.32 0.55
CA SER A 73 9.56 20.97 0.33
C SER A 73 10.20 20.54 -1.00
N GLN A 74 10.22 19.23 -1.26
CA GLN A 74 10.86 18.65 -2.43
C GLN A 74 10.04 18.84 -3.70
N PHE A 75 8.70 18.84 -3.62
CA PHE A 75 7.83 19.02 -4.78
C PHE A 75 8.04 20.40 -5.41
N ASN A 76 7.97 21.46 -4.59
CA ASN A 76 8.15 22.83 -5.06
C ASN A 76 9.54 23.04 -5.68
N THR A 77 10.57 22.42 -5.11
CA THR A 77 11.94 22.48 -5.62
C THR A 77 12.09 21.72 -6.94
N THR A 78 11.53 20.51 -7.03
CA THR A 78 11.68 19.58 -8.16
C THR A 78 10.95 20.06 -9.41
N PHE A 79 9.83 20.77 -9.24
CA PHE A 79 8.99 21.23 -10.34
C PHE A 79 9.04 22.76 -10.53
N ALA A 80 10.03 23.42 -9.94
CA ALA A 80 10.21 24.88 -9.97
C ALA A 80 10.16 25.46 -11.40
N GLU A 81 10.77 24.79 -12.39
CA GLU A 81 10.79 25.31 -13.76
C GLU A 81 9.42 25.31 -14.45
N PHE A 82 8.50 24.42 -14.05
CA PHE A 82 7.17 24.35 -14.65
C PHE A 82 6.26 25.51 -14.24
N TYR A 83 6.55 26.16 -13.10
CA TYR A 83 5.83 27.36 -12.68
C TYR A 83 6.13 28.59 -13.54
N GLN A 84 7.17 28.55 -14.38
CA GLN A 84 7.49 29.66 -15.31
C GLN A 84 6.58 29.67 -16.55
N ASN A 85 5.81 28.60 -16.78
CA ASN A 85 4.85 28.50 -17.88
C ASN A 85 3.44 28.35 -17.30
N ASN A 86 2.57 29.33 -17.55
CA ASN A 86 1.20 29.37 -17.00
C ASN A 86 0.39 28.10 -17.28
N SER A 87 0.54 27.46 -18.45
CA SER A 87 -0.21 26.23 -18.75
C SER A 87 0.31 25.04 -17.93
N MET A 88 1.62 24.99 -17.69
CA MET A 88 2.26 23.93 -16.91
C MET A 88 2.07 24.11 -15.40
N GLN A 89 1.97 25.35 -14.93
CA GLN A 89 1.67 25.66 -13.54
C GLN A 89 0.39 24.97 -13.07
N THR A 90 -0.72 25.12 -13.81
CA THR A 90 -1.99 24.47 -13.47
C THR A 90 -1.84 22.95 -13.42
N ILE A 91 -1.17 22.37 -14.41
CA ILE A 91 -0.97 20.92 -14.50
C ILE A 91 -0.18 20.38 -13.30
N ILE A 92 0.91 21.06 -12.91
CA ILE A 92 1.74 20.64 -11.78
C ILE A 92 1.00 20.82 -10.45
N THR A 93 0.22 21.90 -10.29
CA THR A 93 -0.63 22.07 -9.10
C THR A 93 -1.65 20.93 -8.97
N ASP A 94 -2.34 20.57 -10.05
CA ASP A 94 -3.31 19.46 -10.03
C ASP A 94 -2.62 18.10 -9.82
N ALA A 95 -1.46 17.89 -10.45
CA ALA A 95 -0.66 16.68 -10.29
C ALA A 95 -0.17 16.47 -8.87
N LYS A 96 0.02 17.54 -8.09
CA LYS A 96 0.43 17.45 -6.69
C LYS A 96 -0.59 16.68 -5.85
N SER A 97 -1.87 17.05 -5.90
CA SER A 97 -2.92 16.35 -5.14
C SER A 97 -3.10 14.91 -5.60
N TRP A 98 -2.92 14.64 -6.90
CA TRP A 98 -2.91 13.28 -7.41
C TRP A 98 -1.73 12.46 -6.86
N LEU A 99 -0.53 13.05 -6.82
CA LEU A 99 0.67 12.41 -6.28
C LEU A 99 0.58 12.12 -4.79
N GLU A 100 -0.04 13.01 -4.01
CA GLU A 100 -0.31 12.76 -2.60
C GLU A 100 -1.15 11.49 -2.43
N GLY A 101 -2.25 11.39 -3.17
CA GLY A 101 -3.09 10.18 -3.19
C GLY A 101 -2.33 8.94 -3.65
N TYR A 102 -1.49 9.08 -4.69
CA TYR A 102 -0.68 7.98 -5.20
C TYR A 102 0.28 7.43 -4.15
N VAL A 103 0.95 8.29 -3.37
CA VAL A 103 1.83 7.86 -2.27
C VAL A 103 1.01 7.21 -1.14
N LEU A 104 -0.14 7.79 -0.77
CA LEU A 104 -0.99 7.26 0.30
C LEU A 104 -1.53 5.85 0.02
N VAL A 105 -1.75 5.48 -1.25
CA VAL A 105 -2.24 4.15 -1.64
C VAL A 105 -1.29 3.03 -1.19
N PHE A 106 0.01 3.29 -1.09
CA PHE A 106 1.00 2.27 -0.70
C PHE A 106 1.16 2.14 0.81
N ASP A 107 1.10 3.26 1.54
CA ASP A 107 1.37 3.28 2.99
C ASP A 107 0.10 3.42 3.87
N SER A 108 -1.09 3.45 3.26
CA SER A 108 -2.41 3.38 3.94
C SER A 108 -2.63 4.40 5.07
N ALA A 109 -2.11 5.61 4.93
CA ALA A 109 -2.37 6.72 5.85
C ALA A 109 -3.56 7.59 5.39
N PHE A 110 -4.13 8.39 6.30
CA PHE A 110 -5.14 9.39 5.92
C PHE A 110 -4.51 10.62 5.27
N THR A 111 -3.32 11.01 5.73
CA THR A 111 -2.56 12.14 5.20
C THR A 111 -1.07 11.79 5.17
N LEU A 112 -0.29 12.46 4.30
CA LEU A 112 1.16 12.28 4.27
C LEU A 112 1.85 12.78 5.56
N TYR A 113 1.17 13.62 6.34
CA TYR A 113 1.68 14.12 7.63
C TYR A 113 1.60 13.08 8.74
N ASP A 114 0.74 12.06 8.60
CA ASP A 114 0.66 10.94 9.54
C ASP A 114 1.74 9.87 9.27
N MET A 115 2.42 9.97 8.13
CA MET A 115 3.47 9.03 7.73
C MET A 115 4.82 9.47 8.26
N SER A 116 5.44 8.62 9.07
CA SER A 116 6.85 8.74 9.43
C SER A 116 7.73 8.67 8.17
N ARG A 117 8.80 9.48 8.14
CA ARG A 117 9.82 9.42 7.09
C ARG A 117 10.52 8.07 6.98
N LYS A 118 10.61 7.35 8.10
CA LYS A 118 11.29 6.05 8.20
C LYS A 118 10.30 4.98 8.58
N SER A 119 10.37 3.85 7.89
CA SER A 119 9.59 2.66 8.19
C SER A 119 10.50 1.52 8.63
N ALA A 120 10.00 0.71 9.57
CA ALA A 120 10.60 -0.58 9.90
C ALA A 120 10.11 -1.70 8.96
N TYR A 121 9.20 -1.39 8.03
CA TYR A 121 8.75 -2.31 7.01
C TYR A 121 9.87 -2.59 6.01
N GLU A 122 10.03 -3.86 5.65
CA GLU A 122 10.96 -4.31 4.61
C GLU A 122 10.16 -4.95 3.48
N GLU A 123 10.41 -4.50 2.25
CA GLU A 123 9.80 -5.09 1.06
C GLU A 123 10.32 -6.51 0.83
N CYS A 124 9.42 -7.43 0.51
CA CYS A 124 9.80 -8.80 0.16
C CYS A 124 10.53 -8.81 -1.21
N GLU A 125 11.55 -9.67 -1.36
CA GLU A 125 12.22 -9.83 -2.65
C GLU A 125 11.32 -10.58 -3.66
N GLY A 126 11.51 -10.36 -4.96
CA GLY A 126 10.82 -11.06 -6.05
C GLY A 126 9.59 -10.29 -6.56
N ASP A 127 8.59 -11.00 -7.09
CA ASP A 127 7.38 -10.36 -7.60
C ASP A 127 6.47 -9.87 -6.46
N LEU A 128 6.19 -8.56 -6.43
CA LEU A 128 5.26 -7.91 -5.51
C LEU A 128 3.86 -7.71 -6.15
N GLY A 129 3.73 -7.95 -7.45
CA GLY A 129 2.50 -7.78 -8.23
C GLY A 129 1.62 -9.03 -8.30
N LEU A 130 1.75 -9.97 -7.36
CA LEU A 130 0.99 -11.22 -7.38
C LEU A 130 -0.48 -10.99 -6.98
N ASN A 131 -1.41 -11.54 -7.77
CA ASN A 131 -2.83 -11.59 -7.47
C ASN A 131 -3.30 -13.04 -7.26
N TRP A 132 -4.47 -13.22 -6.64
CA TRP A 132 -5.08 -14.52 -6.32
C TRP A 132 -5.69 -15.28 -7.51
N ASN A 133 -5.25 -14.98 -8.74
CA ASN A 133 -5.69 -15.61 -9.99
C ASN A 133 -7.22 -15.74 -10.10
N GLY A 134 -7.95 -14.67 -9.73
CA GLY A 134 -9.41 -14.62 -9.77
C GLY A 134 -10.16 -15.21 -8.56
N ARG A 135 -9.47 -15.82 -7.57
CA ARG A 135 -10.11 -16.38 -6.36
C ARG A 135 -10.47 -15.34 -5.30
N GLY A 136 -9.80 -14.19 -5.34
CA GLY A 136 -9.98 -13.09 -4.39
C GLY A 136 -9.24 -13.30 -3.05
N TYR A 137 -9.18 -12.25 -2.25
CA TYR A 137 -8.34 -12.26 -1.03
C TYR A 137 -8.86 -13.18 0.08
N LYS A 138 -10.14 -13.61 0.04
CA LYS A 138 -10.70 -14.58 1.00
C LYS A 138 -9.92 -15.91 1.03
N THR A 139 -9.22 -16.25 -0.04
CA THR A 139 -8.51 -17.52 -0.19
C THR A 139 -7.39 -17.71 0.83
N ILE A 140 -6.79 -16.63 1.35
CA ILE A 140 -5.83 -16.79 2.45
C ILE A 140 -6.48 -17.39 3.70
N LEU A 141 -7.74 -17.02 3.99
CA LEU A 141 -8.50 -17.60 5.10
C LEU A 141 -8.84 -19.06 4.84
N GLU A 142 -9.25 -19.39 3.61
CA GLU A 142 -9.53 -20.77 3.19
C GLU A 142 -8.27 -21.66 3.36
N VAL A 143 -7.07 -21.14 3.05
CA VAL A 143 -5.79 -21.83 3.29
C VAL A 143 -5.49 -21.97 4.78
N MET A 144 -5.62 -20.90 5.56
CA MET A 144 -5.34 -20.91 7.00
C MET A 144 -6.27 -21.87 7.77
N LEU A 145 -7.52 -22.01 7.33
CA LEU A 145 -8.52 -22.90 7.91
C LEU A 145 -8.47 -24.32 7.34
N GLN A 146 -7.52 -24.62 6.44
CA GLN A 146 -7.40 -25.89 5.72
C GLN A 146 -8.66 -26.27 4.92
N GLN A 147 -9.44 -25.28 4.49
CA GLN A 147 -10.55 -25.46 3.54
C GLN A 147 -10.06 -25.56 2.10
N TYR A 148 -8.85 -25.06 1.82
CA TYR A 148 -8.18 -25.15 0.54
C TYR A 148 -6.82 -25.84 0.71
N PRO A 149 -6.42 -26.76 -0.19
CA PRO A 149 -7.10 -27.16 -1.43
C PRO A 149 -8.21 -28.21 -1.24
N ASP A 150 -8.27 -28.85 -0.08
CA ASP A 150 -9.23 -29.92 0.21
C ASP A 150 -10.11 -29.54 1.41
N PRO A 151 -11.39 -29.20 1.19
CA PRO A 151 -12.29 -28.79 2.26
C PRO A 151 -12.61 -29.90 3.26
N THR A 152 -12.29 -31.16 2.96
CA THR A 152 -12.46 -32.26 3.93
C THR A 152 -11.44 -32.25 5.06
N GLN A 153 -10.35 -31.48 4.91
CA GLN A 153 -9.31 -31.29 5.92
C GLN A 153 -9.55 -30.05 6.79
N GLU A 154 -10.73 -29.44 6.71
CA GLU A 154 -11.07 -28.22 7.45
C GLU A 154 -10.81 -28.39 8.95
N LEU A 155 -10.17 -27.38 9.54
CA LEU A 155 -9.88 -27.36 10.96
C LEU A 155 -11.16 -27.27 11.80
N ALA A 156 -11.24 -28.08 12.86
CA ALA A 156 -12.39 -28.08 13.78
C ALA A 156 -12.67 -26.72 14.43
N VAL A 157 -11.70 -25.79 14.45
CA VAL A 157 -11.87 -24.41 14.93
C VAL A 157 -12.97 -23.65 14.18
N VAL A 158 -13.26 -24.02 12.93
CA VAL A 158 -14.34 -23.42 12.14
C VAL A 158 -15.69 -23.57 12.84
N ASN A 159 -15.94 -24.69 13.53
CA ASN A 159 -17.16 -24.92 14.30
C ASN A 159 -17.30 -23.99 15.51
N ASN A 160 -16.21 -23.33 15.93
CA ASN A 160 -16.19 -22.39 17.05
C ASN A 160 -16.25 -20.92 16.58
N ILE A 161 -16.31 -20.67 15.26
CA ILE A 161 -16.44 -19.31 14.72
C ILE A 161 -17.89 -18.86 14.86
N LEU A 162 -18.13 -17.92 15.77
CA LEU A 162 -19.46 -17.34 16.01
C LEU A 162 -19.64 -16.09 15.15
N LEU A 163 -20.29 -16.23 14.00
CA LEU A 163 -20.65 -15.10 13.15
C LEU A 163 -21.89 -14.36 13.67
N ASN A 164 -22.07 -13.10 13.26
CA ASN A 164 -23.17 -12.23 13.71
C ASN A 164 -23.24 -12.06 15.24
N LYS A 165 -22.10 -12.18 15.90
CA LYS A 165 -21.93 -11.94 17.33
C LYS A 165 -21.06 -10.73 17.54
N GLU A 166 -21.58 -9.73 18.24
CA GLU A 166 -20.84 -8.52 18.57
C GLU A 166 -20.24 -8.67 19.97
N VAL A 167 -18.91 -8.58 20.06
CA VAL A 167 -18.23 -8.55 21.37
C VAL A 167 -18.56 -7.23 22.06
N THR A 168 -19.20 -7.30 23.22
CA THR A 168 -19.59 -6.11 24.00
C THR A 168 -18.71 -5.86 25.21
N ARG A 169 -18.08 -6.91 25.75
CA ARG A 169 -17.22 -6.79 26.92
C ARG A 169 -16.20 -7.92 26.98
N ILE A 170 -14.96 -7.56 27.27
CA ILE A 170 -13.89 -8.51 27.59
C ILE A 170 -13.51 -8.28 29.06
N ILE A 171 -13.55 -9.34 29.86
CA ILE A 171 -13.16 -9.33 31.27
C ILE A 171 -11.86 -10.14 31.39
N TRP A 172 -10.78 -9.45 31.73
CA TRP A 172 -9.47 -10.04 31.96
C TRP A 172 -9.27 -10.23 33.46
N ASN A 173 -9.28 -11.48 33.93
CA ASN A 173 -9.02 -11.81 35.34
C ASN A 173 -7.90 -12.84 35.42
N ASN A 174 -7.10 -12.79 36.49
CA ASN A 174 -5.95 -13.69 36.70
C ASN A 174 -6.30 -15.18 36.72
N SER A 175 -7.57 -15.52 36.99
CA SER A 175 -8.05 -16.89 37.11
C SER A 175 -8.90 -17.37 35.92
N ALA A 176 -9.60 -16.48 35.22
CA ALA A 176 -10.36 -16.82 34.01
C ALA A 176 -10.75 -15.57 33.20
N ASN A 177 -10.44 -15.56 31.91
CA ASN A 177 -10.88 -14.51 30.99
C ASN A 177 -12.29 -14.83 30.48
N GLN A 178 -13.13 -13.80 30.33
CA GLN A 178 -14.49 -13.92 29.81
C GLN A 178 -14.71 -12.95 28.66
N VAL A 179 -15.45 -13.40 27.64
CA VAL A 179 -15.85 -12.58 26.49
C VAL A 179 -17.38 -12.64 26.42
N HIS A 180 -18.03 -11.48 26.51
CA HIS A 180 -19.48 -11.36 26.37
C HIS A 180 -19.81 -10.88 24.96
N CYS A 181 -20.78 -11.54 24.33
CA CYS A 181 -21.28 -11.21 23.00
C CYS A 181 -22.82 -11.06 23.00
N LEU A 182 -23.36 -10.21 22.11
CA LEU A 182 -24.80 -10.14 21.78
C LEU A 182 -25.18 -11.20 20.75
#